data_AF-A0A953RSV6-F1
#
_entry.id   AF-A0A953RSV6-F1
#
_cell.length_a   1.000
_cell.length_b   1.000
_cell.length_c   1.000
_cell.angle_alpha   90.00
_cell.angle_beta   90.00
_cell.angle_gamma   90.00
#
_symmetry.space_group_name_H-M   'P 1'
#
loop_
_entity.id
_entity.type
_entity.pdbx_description
1 polymer ?
#
loop_
_entity_poly.entity_id
_entity_poly.type
_entity_poly.pdbx_seq_one_letter_code
_entity_poly.pdbx_strand_id
1 'polypeptide(L)'
;MKSLIVTSLLLGLTAIVSASIITQNTSATNVTGGSGFFIGQSVTTPGGGPWDNIGFNYVDNNSNPFALGGLYLLTQTYTGLPSGLSNATPGFVASTSTISGGVWTFASGVTLSASTQYFFYMDTAFNGSEILFSYPGTYAGGVASQADNFLPNYSDNRAVDMTFTLAGTQFTAVPEPATASLMLAAIGLAAAFRRRRA
;
A
#
# COMPACT_ATOMS: atom_id res chain seq x y z
N MET A 1 -28.97 34.33 42.93
CA MET A 1 -27.72 33.68 42.45
C MET A 1 -28.09 32.76 41.29
N LYS A 2 -27.75 33.12 40.05
CA LYS A 2 -28.00 32.28 38.87
C LYS A 2 -26.65 31.73 38.40
N SER A 3 -26.46 30.42 38.55
CA SER A 3 -25.26 29.70 38.11
C SER A 3 -25.34 29.45 36.61
N LEU A 4 -24.38 29.95 35.84
CA LEU A 4 -24.20 29.59 34.43
C LEU A 4 -23.24 28.39 34.37
N ILE A 5 -23.77 27.23 34.01
CA ILE A 5 -22.97 26.07 33.63
C ILE A 5 -22.66 26.25 32.13
N VAL A 6 -21.39 26.48 31.80
CA VAL A 6 -20.89 26.49 30.43
C VAL A 6 -20.37 25.08 30.13
N THR A 7 -21.15 24.31 29.38
CA THR A 7 -20.75 22.99 28.87
C THR A 7 -20.03 23.19 27.54
N SER A 8 -18.69 23.14 27.55
CA SER A 8 -17.90 23.15 26.31
C SER A 8 -17.93 21.77 25.67
N LEU A 9 -18.65 21.64 24.55
CA LEU A 9 -18.68 20.44 23.72
C LEU A 9 -17.45 20.43 22.79
N LEU A 10 -16.49 19.55 23.06
CA LEU A 10 -15.32 19.34 22.21
C LEU A 10 -15.67 18.32 21.11
N LEU A 11 -16.00 18.80 19.91
CA LEU A 11 -16.20 17.94 18.73
C LEU A 11 -14.84 17.50 18.19
N GLY A 12 -14.42 16.28 18.53
CA GLY A 12 -13.29 15.62 17.90
C GLY A 12 -13.64 15.21 16.47
N LEU A 13 -13.13 15.95 15.48
CA LEU A 13 -13.29 15.62 14.07
C LEU A 13 -12.33 14.46 13.71
N THR A 14 -12.81 13.22 13.74
CA THR A 14 -12.04 12.08 13.20
C THR A 14 -12.06 12.15 11.68
N ALA A 15 -10.95 12.50 11.06
CA ALA A 15 -10.80 12.39 9.61
C ALA A 15 -10.81 10.90 9.24
N ILE A 16 -11.81 10.48 8.46
CA ILE A 16 -11.82 9.17 7.82
C ILE A 16 -10.79 9.26 6.68
N VAL A 17 -9.59 8.73 6.89
CA VAL A 17 -8.59 8.62 5.82
C VAL A 17 -8.94 7.39 5.00
N SER A 18 -9.42 7.60 3.77
CA SER A 18 -9.64 6.50 2.81
C SER A 18 -8.33 6.12 2.13
N ALA A 19 -8.17 4.84 1.79
CA ALA A 19 -7.03 4.37 1.01
C ALA A 19 -6.99 5.07 -0.36
N SER A 20 -5.81 5.51 -0.75
CA SER A 20 -5.53 6.19 -2.00
C SER A 20 -4.60 5.35 -2.88
N ILE A 21 -4.60 5.56 -4.19
CA ILE A 21 -3.66 4.92 -5.09
C ILE A 21 -2.26 5.50 -4.83
N ILE A 22 -1.33 4.64 -4.44
CA ILE A 22 0.09 4.99 -4.30
C ILE A 22 0.72 5.05 -5.69
N THR A 23 0.49 4.01 -6.50
CA THR A 23 0.89 3.94 -7.92
C THR A 23 0.09 2.86 -8.62
N GLN A 24 -0.01 2.93 -9.94
CA GLN A 24 -0.70 1.94 -10.75
C GLN A 24 -0.07 1.86 -12.14
N ASN A 25 -0.24 0.72 -12.79
CA ASN A 25 -0.09 0.60 -14.23
C ASN A 25 -1.44 0.22 -14.84
N THR A 26 -1.91 1.04 -15.79
CA THR A 26 -3.18 0.84 -16.52
C THR A 26 -2.97 0.59 -18.00
N SER A 27 -1.71 0.56 -18.45
CA SER A 27 -1.34 0.28 -19.84
C SER A 27 -1.46 -1.22 -20.09
N ALA A 28 -2.66 -1.67 -20.42
CA ALA A 28 -2.91 -3.03 -20.88
C ALA A 28 -2.99 -3.06 -22.40
N THR A 29 -2.23 -3.94 -23.06
CA THR A 29 -2.36 -4.21 -24.50
C THR A 29 -2.50 -5.69 -24.83
N ASN A 30 -2.29 -6.56 -23.84
CA ASN A 30 -2.29 -8.02 -23.99
C ASN A 30 -2.84 -8.70 -22.73
N VAL A 31 -3.09 -10.01 -22.84
CA VAL A 31 -3.53 -10.90 -21.76
C VAL A 31 -2.57 -12.08 -21.64
N THR A 32 -2.29 -12.54 -20.41
CA THR A 32 -1.42 -13.71 -20.19
C THR A 32 -1.98 -14.97 -20.86
N GLY A 33 -1.11 -15.90 -21.23
CA GLY A 33 -1.47 -17.12 -21.97
C GLY A 33 -2.14 -18.24 -21.14
N GLY A 34 -3.02 -17.90 -20.19
CA GLY A 34 -3.82 -18.90 -19.48
C GLY A 34 -3.37 -19.20 -18.05
N SER A 35 -2.88 -20.42 -17.75
CA SER A 35 -2.57 -20.92 -16.38
C SER A 35 -1.09 -21.26 -16.18
N GLY A 36 -0.63 -21.33 -14.93
CA GLY A 36 0.67 -21.94 -14.58
C GLY A 36 1.85 -20.98 -14.45
N PHE A 37 1.61 -19.66 -14.49
CA PHE A 37 2.66 -18.68 -14.21
C PHE A 37 2.47 -18.08 -12.81
N PHE A 38 3.60 -17.79 -12.20
CA PHE A 38 3.72 -17.01 -10.98
C PHE A 38 4.22 -15.63 -11.39
N ILE A 39 3.58 -14.58 -10.89
CA ILE A 39 3.88 -13.21 -11.31
C ILE A 39 4.47 -12.44 -10.14
N GLY A 40 5.53 -11.70 -10.46
CA GLY A 40 6.06 -10.64 -9.63
C GLY A 40 5.94 -9.29 -10.31
N GLN A 41 5.92 -8.23 -9.51
CA GLN A 41 5.98 -6.85 -9.98
C GLN A 41 6.76 -6.03 -8.97
N SER A 42 7.78 -5.34 -9.46
CA SER A 42 8.41 -4.28 -8.67
C SER A 42 7.74 -2.94 -8.91
N VAL A 43 7.71 -2.11 -7.88
CA VAL A 43 7.13 -0.76 -7.93
C VAL A 43 7.96 0.18 -7.06
N THR A 44 8.22 1.38 -7.57
CA THR A 44 8.79 2.48 -6.83
C THR A 44 7.67 3.38 -6.36
N THR A 45 7.53 3.52 -5.05
CA THR A 45 6.57 4.46 -4.47
C THR A 45 6.94 5.91 -4.84
N PRO A 46 5.96 6.81 -4.99
CA PRO A 46 6.25 8.22 -5.29
C PRO A 46 6.83 8.95 -4.05
N GLY A 47 6.96 10.28 -4.15
CA GLY A 47 7.12 11.11 -2.95
C GLY A 47 5.84 11.16 -2.11
N GLY A 48 5.95 11.63 -0.86
CA GLY A 48 4.78 11.91 -0.01
C GLY A 48 4.39 10.80 0.98
N GLY A 49 5.08 9.66 1.03
CA GLY A 49 4.86 8.65 2.06
C GLY A 49 5.28 9.09 3.49
N PRO A 50 5.29 8.17 4.46
CA PRO A 50 5.03 6.74 4.30
C PRO A 50 3.54 6.41 4.16
N TRP A 51 3.25 5.23 3.62
CA TRP A 51 1.90 4.69 3.53
C TRP A 51 1.72 3.46 4.41
N ASP A 52 0.52 3.27 4.95
CA ASP A 52 0.05 2.09 5.66
C ASP A 52 -1.23 1.53 5.02
N ASN A 53 -1.82 0.49 5.62
CA ASN A 53 -3.02 -0.21 5.13
C ASN A 53 -2.91 -0.62 3.65
N ILE A 54 -1.81 -1.31 3.34
CA ILE A 54 -1.39 -1.60 1.97
C ILE A 54 -2.32 -2.63 1.32
N GLY A 55 -2.82 -2.27 0.13
CA GLY A 55 -3.57 -3.14 -0.76
C GLY A 55 -2.88 -3.25 -2.11
N PHE A 56 -2.81 -4.46 -2.66
CA PHE A 56 -2.27 -4.69 -4.00
C PHE A 56 -3.19 -5.64 -4.78
N ASN A 57 -3.34 -5.38 -6.08
CA ASN A 57 -4.00 -6.30 -6.99
C ASN A 57 -3.40 -6.19 -8.39
N TYR A 58 -3.41 -7.30 -9.12
CA TYR A 58 -3.33 -7.27 -10.58
C TYR A 58 -4.71 -6.99 -11.17
N VAL A 59 -4.81 -6.90 -12.49
CA VAL A 59 -6.09 -6.71 -13.19
C VAL A 59 -6.33 -7.86 -14.16
N ASP A 60 -7.49 -8.53 -14.05
CA ASP A 60 -7.87 -9.62 -14.95
C ASP A 60 -8.30 -9.11 -16.33
N ASN A 61 -8.48 -10.03 -17.28
CA ASN A 61 -8.94 -9.72 -18.65
C ASN A 61 -10.34 -9.07 -18.73
N ASN A 62 -11.13 -9.10 -17.66
CA ASN A 62 -12.43 -8.43 -17.54
C ASN A 62 -12.32 -7.06 -16.86
N SER A 63 -11.09 -6.57 -16.63
CA SER A 63 -10.80 -5.32 -15.93
C SER A 63 -11.22 -5.29 -14.46
N ASN A 64 -11.32 -6.46 -13.81
CA ASN A 64 -11.56 -6.56 -12.37
C ASN A 64 -10.24 -6.70 -11.59
N PRO A 65 -10.19 -6.29 -10.31
CA PRO A 65 -9.09 -6.63 -9.42
C PRO A 65 -8.89 -8.14 -9.32
N PHE A 66 -7.64 -8.57 -9.45
CA PHE A 66 -7.24 -9.96 -9.38
C PHE A 66 -6.18 -10.19 -8.30
N ALA A 67 -6.45 -11.18 -7.45
CA ALA A 67 -5.54 -11.70 -6.44
C ALA A 67 -5.83 -13.19 -6.22
N LEU A 68 -4.77 -13.98 -6.01
CA LEU A 68 -4.87 -15.43 -5.76
C LEU A 68 -3.70 -15.91 -4.90
N GLY A 69 -3.97 -16.72 -3.87
CA GLY A 69 -2.93 -17.30 -3.04
C GLY A 69 -2.20 -16.27 -2.17
N GLY A 70 -0.93 -16.52 -1.87
CA GLY A 70 -0.08 -15.63 -1.07
C GLY A 70 0.66 -14.60 -1.92
N LEU A 71 0.81 -13.39 -1.37
CA LEU A 71 1.66 -12.33 -1.89
C LEU A 71 2.75 -11.98 -0.89
N TYR A 72 3.99 -11.95 -1.35
CA TYR A 72 5.17 -11.58 -0.58
C TYR A 72 5.65 -10.20 -1.01
N LEU A 73 5.94 -9.35 -0.03
CA LEU A 73 6.49 -8.02 -0.21
C LEU A 73 7.95 -8.02 0.27
N LEU A 74 8.87 -7.66 -0.63
CA LEU A 74 10.30 -7.62 -0.37
C LEU A 74 10.88 -6.23 -0.70
N THR A 75 12.05 -5.91 -0.14
CA THR A 75 12.83 -4.70 -0.44
C THR A 75 13.84 -4.89 -1.58
N GLN A 76 13.97 -6.10 -2.11
CA GLN A 76 14.90 -6.43 -3.19
C GLN A 76 14.34 -7.55 -4.07
N THR A 77 14.90 -7.68 -5.28
CA THR A 77 14.55 -8.74 -6.23
C THR A 77 14.76 -10.13 -5.63
N TYR A 78 13.82 -11.03 -5.92
CA TYR A 78 13.93 -12.45 -5.61
C TYR A 78 14.05 -13.25 -6.90
N THR A 79 15.07 -14.11 -6.99
CA THR A 79 15.36 -14.93 -8.18
C THR A 79 15.29 -16.43 -7.89
N GLY A 80 14.60 -16.81 -6.80
CA GLY A 80 14.41 -18.19 -6.40
C GLY A 80 13.10 -18.78 -6.92
N LEU A 81 12.79 -19.99 -6.47
CA LEU A 81 11.54 -20.69 -6.75
C LEU A 81 10.37 -20.02 -6.00
N PRO A 82 9.16 -19.93 -6.58
CA PRO A 82 7.98 -19.44 -5.85
C PRO A 82 7.73 -20.18 -4.52
N SER A 83 7.97 -21.49 -4.48
CA SER A 83 7.84 -22.32 -3.27
C SER A 83 8.90 -22.04 -2.19
N GLY A 84 9.94 -21.26 -2.51
CA GLY A 84 10.98 -20.83 -1.57
C GLY A 84 10.73 -19.47 -0.93
N LEU A 85 9.61 -18.80 -1.26
CA LEU A 85 9.19 -17.58 -0.59
C LEU A 85 8.78 -17.87 0.85
N SER A 86 9.31 -17.09 1.79
CA SER A 86 9.04 -17.23 3.22
C SER A 86 9.40 -15.94 3.97
N ASN A 87 9.15 -15.92 5.28
CA ASN A 87 9.63 -14.84 6.16
C ASN A 87 11.16 -14.81 6.33
N ALA A 88 11.88 -15.85 5.89
CA ALA A 88 13.34 -15.91 5.87
C ALA A 88 13.92 -15.43 4.53
N THR A 89 13.08 -15.09 3.54
CA THR A 89 13.54 -14.56 2.26
C THR A 89 14.30 -13.24 2.49
N PRO A 90 15.53 -13.10 1.98
CA PRO A 90 16.28 -11.86 2.13
C PRO A 90 15.51 -10.64 1.63
N GLY A 91 15.40 -9.60 2.46
CA GLY A 91 14.62 -8.40 2.16
C GLY A 91 13.12 -8.52 2.45
N PHE A 92 12.67 -9.59 3.12
CA PHE A 92 11.26 -9.76 3.52
C PHE A 92 10.76 -8.59 4.36
N VAL A 93 9.64 -8.01 3.93
CA VAL A 93 8.89 -6.98 4.68
C VAL A 93 7.65 -7.62 5.30
N ALA A 94 6.83 -8.28 4.47
CA ALA A 94 5.58 -8.88 4.89
C ALA A 94 5.09 -9.91 3.86
N SER A 95 4.13 -10.72 4.25
CA SER A 95 3.30 -11.50 3.33
C SER A 95 1.84 -11.45 3.75
N THR A 96 0.95 -11.76 2.81
CA THR A 96 -0.47 -11.91 3.07
C THR A 96 -1.09 -12.95 2.15
N SER A 97 -2.05 -13.69 2.67
CA SER A 97 -3.01 -14.49 1.90
C SER A 97 -4.45 -13.98 2.10
N THR A 98 -4.61 -12.83 2.76
CA THR A 98 -5.92 -12.20 2.97
C THR A 98 -6.31 -11.47 1.70
N ILE A 99 -7.40 -11.95 1.07
CA ILE A 99 -7.93 -11.38 -0.17
C ILE A 99 -9.37 -10.93 0.07
N SER A 100 -9.69 -9.69 -0.30
CA SER A 100 -11.04 -9.15 -0.30
C SER A 100 -11.30 -8.42 -1.62
N GLY A 101 -12.37 -8.77 -2.33
CA GLY A 101 -12.73 -8.13 -3.60
C GLY A 101 -11.65 -8.20 -4.69
N GLY A 102 -10.82 -9.27 -4.69
CA GLY A 102 -9.71 -9.41 -5.65
C GLY A 102 -8.45 -8.61 -5.30
N VAL A 103 -8.34 -8.11 -4.06
CA VAL A 103 -7.20 -7.33 -3.57
C VAL A 103 -6.54 -8.05 -2.39
N TRP A 104 -5.21 -8.24 -2.46
CA TRP A 104 -4.43 -8.64 -1.29
C TRP A 104 -4.34 -7.48 -0.32
N THR A 105 -4.74 -7.72 0.93
CA THR A 105 -4.64 -6.73 2.01
C THR A 105 -3.59 -7.17 3.02
N PHE A 106 -2.59 -6.33 3.25
CA PHE A 106 -1.55 -6.59 4.25
C PHE A 106 -2.04 -6.22 5.65
N ALA A 107 -1.42 -6.81 6.68
CA ALA A 107 -1.75 -6.50 8.06
C ALA A 107 -1.51 -5.01 8.39
N SER A 108 -2.33 -4.46 9.28
CA SER A 108 -2.13 -3.11 9.82
C SER A 108 -0.74 -3.01 10.46
N GLY A 109 0.09 -2.06 10.03
CA GLY A 109 1.48 -1.90 10.47
C GLY A 109 2.53 -2.19 9.40
N VAL A 110 2.16 -2.83 8.29
CA VAL A 110 3.01 -2.86 7.10
C VAL A 110 3.05 -1.46 6.51
N THR A 111 4.26 -0.90 6.40
CA THR A 111 4.47 0.47 5.90
C THR A 111 5.39 0.48 4.68
N LEU A 112 5.05 1.32 3.70
CA LEU A 112 5.89 1.59 2.54
C LEU A 112 6.46 3.01 2.66
N SER A 113 7.78 3.12 2.57
CA SER A 113 8.47 4.41 2.58
C SER A 113 8.30 5.12 1.23
N ALA A 114 8.39 6.46 1.24
CA ALA A 114 8.44 7.27 0.03
C ALA A 114 9.67 6.95 -0.83
N SER A 115 9.55 7.14 -2.15
CA SER A 115 10.66 7.04 -3.11
C SER A 115 11.46 5.73 -3.00
N THR A 116 10.80 4.63 -2.64
CA THR A 116 11.42 3.34 -2.33
C THR A 116 10.88 2.27 -3.26
N GLN A 117 11.76 1.43 -3.80
CA GLN A 117 11.35 0.29 -4.62
C GLN A 117 11.03 -0.92 -3.76
N TYR A 118 9.89 -1.54 -4.04
CA TYR A 118 9.40 -2.75 -3.40
C TYR A 118 9.05 -3.79 -4.45
N PHE A 119 9.11 -5.06 -4.07
CA PHE A 119 8.93 -6.20 -4.97
C PHE A 119 7.83 -7.09 -4.43
N PHE A 120 6.78 -7.27 -5.23
CA PHE A 120 5.65 -8.13 -4.94
C PHE A 120 5.82 -9.44 -5.69
N TYR A 121 5.68 -10.58 -5.02
CA TYR A 121 5.80 -11.91 -5.63
C TYR A 121 4.67 -12.83 -5.17
N MET A 122 4.03 -13.52 -6.12
CA MET A 122 3.05 -14.56 -5.82
C MET A 122 3.75 -15.87 -5.43
N ASP A 123 3.16 -16.63 -4.51
CA ASP A 123 3.59 -18.01 -4.22
C ASP A 123 2.73 -19.07 -4.93
N THR A 124 1.67 -18.63 -5.61
CA THR A 124 0.67 -19.48 -6.24
C THR A 124 0.55 -19.10 -7.71
N ALA A 125 0.61 -20.10 -8.60
CA ALA A 125 0.39 -19.87 -10.02
C ALA A 125 -1.08 -19.58 -10.31
N PHE A 126 -1.38 -18.67 -11.23
CA PHE A 126 -2.76 -18.45 -11.65
C PHE A 126 -3.33 -19.69 -12.36
N ASN A 127 -4.60 -19.97 -12.11
CA ASN A 127 -5.31 -21.12 -12.64
C ASN A 127 -6.58 -20.66 -13.35
N GLY A 128 -6.47 -20.42 -14.67
CA GLY A 128 -7.60 -20.14 -15.56
C GLY A 128 -7.98 -18.65 -15.72
N SER A 129 -7.55 -17.77 -14.81
CA SER A 129 -7.69 -16.33 -14.99
C SER A 129 -6.49 -15.74 -15.72
N GLU A 130 -6.76 -15.01 -16.80
CA GLU A 130 -5.74 -14.25 -17.52
C GLU A 130 -5.58 -12.87 -16.87
N ILE A 131 -4.34 -12.39 -16.79
CA ILE A 131 -3.98 -11.09 -16.24
C ILE A 131 -3.58 -10.17 -17.39
N LEU A 132 -4.00 -8.92 -17.33
CA LEU A 132 -3.63 -7.90 -18.31
C LEU A 132 -2.18 -7.45 -18.15
N PHE A 133 -1.48 -7.26 -19.26
CA PHE A 133 -0.12 -6.70 -19.29
C PHE A 133 0.12 -5.82 -20.53
N SER A 134 1.19 -5.04 -20.53
CA SER A 134 1.68 -4.28 -21.70
C SER A 134 2.86 -4.97 -22.36
N TYR A 135 2.89 -4.94 -23.68
CA TYR A 135 4.09 -5.17 -24.49
C TYR A 135 4.17 -4.08 -25.57
N PRO A 136 5.28 -3.33 -25.69
CA PRO A 136 6.43 -3.34 -24.78
C PRO A 136 6.05 -2.85 -23.37
N GLY A 137 6.85 -3.21 -22.37
CA GLY A 137 6.74 -2.67 -21.00
C GLY A 137 6.89 -1.15 -21.00
N THR A 138 5.99 -0.46 -20.30
CA THR A 138 5.91 1.01 -20.26
C THR A 138 5.93 1.58 -18.84
N TYR A 139 5.90 0.73 -17.80
CA TYR A 139 5.85 1.19 -16.42
C TYR A 139 7.25 1.55 -15.92
N ALA A 140 7.56 2.85 -15.90
CA ALA A 140 8.88 3.34 -15.49
C ALA A 140 9.24 3.08 -14.00
N GLY A 141 8.23 2.81 -13.16
CA GLY A 141 8.42 2.63 -11.73
C GLY A 141 8.89 1.23 -11.33
N GLY A 142 9.14 0.32 -12.27
CA GLY A 142 9.56 -1.03 -11.93
C GLY A 142 9.62 -1.95 -13.14
N VAL A 143 9.57 -3.24 -12.86
CA VAL A 143 9.76 -4.33 -13.81
C VAL A 143 8.89 -5.50 -13.36
N ALA A 144 8.20 -6.13 -14.30
CA ALA A 144 7.52 -7.41 -14.07
C ALA A 144 8.54 -8.55 -13.97
N SER A 145 8.25 -9.54 -13.12
CA SER A 145 9.01 -10.79 -13.04
C SER A 145 8.06 -11.96 -13.23
N GLN A 146 8.57 -13.09 -13.71
CA GLN A 146 7.77 -14.31 -13.85
C GLN A 146 8.55 -15.56 -13.47
N ALA A 147 7.82 -16.58 -13.07
CA ALA A 147 8.26 -17.97 -13.02
C ALA A 147 7.16 -18.88 -13.59
N ASP A 148 7.53 -20.00 -14.18
CA ASP A 148 6.63 -21.01 -14.73
C ASP A 148 7.34 -22.39 -14.84
N ASN A 149 6.71 -23.38 -15.45
CA ASN A 149 7.29 -24.72 -15.56
C ASN A 149 8.54 -24.79 -16.47
N PHE A 150 8.76 -23.83 -17.36
CA PHE A 150 9.93 -23.74 -18.23
C PHE A 150 11.03 -22.87 -17.62
N LEU A 151 10.65 -21.82 -16.88
CA LEU A 151 11.51 -20.92 -16.11
C LEU A 151 11.10 -20.98 -14.63
N PRO A 152 11.52 -22.01 -13.88
CA PRO A 152 10.99 -22.29 -12.54
C PRO A 152 11.37 -21.24 -11.50
N ASN A 153 12.44 -20.49 -11.74
CA ASN A 153 12.87 -19.41 -10.88
C ASN A 153 12.31 -18.08 -11.37
N TYR A 154 12.00 -17.18 -10.43
CA TYR A 154 11.68 -15.81 -10.77
C TYR A 154 12.81 -15.16 -11.58
N SER A 155 12.43 -14.56 -12.69
CA SER A 155 13.32 -13.77 -13.54
C SER A 155 12.62 -12.51 -14.03
N ASP A 156 13.37 -11.42 -14.15
CA ASP A 156 12.86 -10.16 -14.67
C ASP A 156 12.47 -10.30 -16.13
N ASN A 157 11.26 -9.84 -16.47
CA ASN A 157 10.77 -9.73 -17.83
C ASN A 157 10.57 -8.24 -18.16
N ARG A 158 11.65 -7.58 -18.56
CA ARG A 158 11.66 -6.14 -18.90
C ARG A 158 10.90 -5.79 -20.17
N ALA A 159 10.47 -6.80 -20.94
CA ALA A 159 9.71 -6.58 -22.16
C ALA A 159 8.22 -6.36 -21.87
N VAL A 160 7.77 -6.66 -20.64
CA VAL A 160 6.36 -6.54 -20.25
C VAL A 160 6.22 -5.83 -18.92
N ASP A 161 5.05 -5.22 -18.69
CA ASP A 161 4.63 -4.76 -17.37
C ASP A 161 3.20 -5.18 -17.08
N MET A 162 2.96 -5.68 -15.88
CA MET A 162 1.63 -6.10 -15.46
C MET A 162 0.73 -4.89 -15.27
N THR A 163 -0.57 -5.07 -15.50
CA THR A 163 -1.58 -4.09 -15.09
C THR A 163 -1.90 -4.34 -13.62
N PHE A 164 -1.74 -3.31 -12.79
CA PHE A 164 -1.87 -3.45 -11.34
C PHE A 164 -2.25 -2.13 -10.68
N THR A 165 -2.72 -2.24 -9.44
CA THR A 165 -2.91 -1.11 -8.53
C THR A 165 -2.24 -1.40 -7.20
N LEU A 166 -1.43 -0.46 -6.71
CA LEU A 166 -0.94 -0.41 -5.34
C LEU A 166 -1.65 0.75 -4.62
N ALA A 167 -2.33 0.45 -3.53
CA ALA A 167 -3.07 1.41 -2.73
C ALA A 167 -2.64 1.37 -1.25
N GLY A 168 -2.87 2.46 -0.56
CA GLY A 168 -2.64 2.59 0.88
C GLY A 168 -3.08 3.95 1.40
N THR A 169 -3.10 4.11 2.70
CA THR A 169 -3.37 5.38 3.38
C THR A 169 -2.07 6.08 3.69
N GLN A 170 -2.00 7.39 3.44
CA GLN A 170 -0.81 8.16 3.76
C GLN A 170 -0.79 8.44 5.27
N PHE A 171 0.35 8.17 5.91
CA PHE A 171 0.55 8.51 7.32
C PHE A 171 0.83 10.01 7.45
N THR A 172 -0.20 10.83 7.47
CA THR A 172 -0.07 12.25 7.86
C THR A 172 -0.14 12.34 9.37
N ALA A 173 0.97 12.68 10.03
CA ALA A 173 0.94 13.07 11.43
C ALA A 173 -0.02 14.27 11.56
N VAL A 174 -1.19 14.05 12.15
CA VAL A 174 -2.11 15.12 12.49
C VAL A 174 -1.38 16.03 13.48
N PRO A 175 -1.24 17.35 13.22
CA PRO A 175 -0.69 18.25 14.21
C PRO A 175 -1.52 18.15 15.49
N GLU A 176 -0.93 17.73 16.61
CA GLU A 176 -1.68 17.59 17.85
C GLU A 176 -2.32 18.93 18.26
N PRO A 177 -3.66 19.02 18.41
CA PRO A 177 -4.32 20.25 18.86
C PRO A 177 -3.99 20.63 20.32
N ALA A 178 -3.28 19.77 21.04
CA ALA A 178 -3.04 19.91 22.47
C ALA A 178 -2.17 21.13 22.81
N THR A 179 -1.12 21.42 22.02
CA THR A 179 -0.21 22.54 22.32
C THR A 179 -0.89 23.89 22.13
N ALA A 180 -1.72 24.03 21.09
CA ALA A 180 -2.48 25.25 20.83
C ALA A 180 -3.58 25.48 21.89
N SER A 181 -4.25 24.40 22.31
CA SER A 181 -5.29 24.45 23.34
C SER A 181 -4.70 24.77 24.73
N LEU A 182 -3.54 24.22 25.07
CA LEU A 182 -2.81 24.52 26.30
C LEU A 182 -2.25 25.95 26.31
N MET A 183 -1.73 26.45 25.18
CA MET A 183 -1.30 27.86 25.09
C MET A 183 -2.46 28.83 25.25
N LEU A 184 -3.61 28.58 24.60
CA LEU A 184 -4.80 29.42 24.76
C LEU A 184 -5.35 29.38 26.19
N ALA A 185 -5.36 28.21 26.83
CA ALA A 185 -5.73 28.08 28.24
C ALA A 185 -4.76 28.84 29.17
N ALA A 186 -3.45 28.76 28.91
CA ALA A 186 -2.44 29.47 29.68
C ALA A 186 -2.56 30.99 29.54
N ILE A 187 -2.81 31.49 28.32
CA ILE A 187 -3.02 32.92 28.05
C ILE A 187 -4.32 33.40 28.73
N GLY A 188 -5.40 32.61 28.66
CA GLY A 188 -6.66 32.91 29.34
C GLY A 188 -6.53 33.00 30.86
N LEU A 189 -5.79 32.06 31.48
CA LEU A 189 -5.49 32.07 32.91
C LEU A 189 -4.63 33.29 33.29
N ALA A 190 -3.58 33.60 32.54
CA ALA A 190 -2.73 34.77 32.79
C ALA A 190 -3.51 36.09 32.73
N ALA A 191 -4.44 36.23 31.78
CA ALA A 191 -5.31 37.40 31.67
C ALA A 191 -6.29 37.51 32.86
N ALA A 192 -6.83 36.39 33.35
CA ALA A 192 -7.72 36.36 34.50
C ALA A 192 -7.00 36.73 35.82
N PHE A 193 -5.74 36.30 36.00
CA PHE A 193 -4.95 36.67 37.17
C PHE A 193 -4.50 38.14 37.16
N ARG A 194 -4.25 38.75 35.99
CA ARG A 194 -3.91 40.18 35.89
C ARG A 194 -5.08 41.10 36.24
N ARG A 195 -6.31 40.73 35.91
CA ARG A 195 -7.52 41.51 36.24
C ARG A 195 -7.88 41.56 37.72
N ARG A 196 -7.34 40.66 38.55
CA ARG A 196 -7.62 40.64 40.01
C ARG A 196 -6.67 41.50 40.84
N ARG A 197 -5.69 42.15 40.22
CA ARG A 197 -4.67 42.98 40.89
C ARG A 197 -4.70 44.47 40.52
N ALA A 198 -5.67 44.90 39.72
CA ALA A 198 -5.98 46.30 39.44
C ALA A 198 -7.34 46.63 40.05
#